data_AF-A0A5N6DJ14-F1
#
_entry.id   AF-A0A5N6DJ14-F1
#
_cell.length_a   1.000
_cell.length_b   1.000
_cell.length_c   1.000
_cell.angle_alpha   90.00
_cell.angle_beta   90.00
_cell.angle_gamma   90.00
#
_symmetry.space_group_name_H-M   'P 1'
#
loop_
_entity.id
_entity.type
_entity.pdbx_description
1 polymer ?
#
loop_
_entity_poly.entity_id
_entity_poly.type
_entity_poly.pdbx_seq_one_letter_code
_entity_poly.pdbx_strand_id
1 'polypeptide(L)'
;MSTPQAAGSLVNKLPQRLRNFFARYPPQIYSAAVAPRPEPTEEVNAESLPSPYTPNRDAKGHKRPDPTEYSPSRAILYSNPDHPNPFLPRKNFRTGKWIGPRYGLRTQADLVNLAKKYNVEALLPPGRKSTEFKETRREERGLQIKGTGIGQKVKGHKWERTMESRLEERRKAMMEMPEMIRLWKQRGHGRGWKQWPKR
;
A
#
# COMPACT_ATOMS: atom_id res chain seq x y z
N MET A 1 -48.65 -8.61 -0.77
CA MET A 1 -47.78 -9.78 -0.47
C MET A 1 -47.66 -10.71 -1.70
N SER A 2 -46.96 -10.28 -2.77
CA SER A 2 -46.65 -11.13 -3.95
C SER A 2 -45.14 -11.15 -4.29
N THR A 3 -44.30 -10.98 -3.27
CA THR A 3 -42.85 -10.81 -3.42
C THR A 3 -42.01 -12.09 -3.64
N PRO A 4 -42.39 -13.32 -3.23
CA PRO A 4 -41.46 -14.45 -3.31
C PRO A 4 -41.24 -14.94 -4.75
N GLN A 5 -42.27 -14.91 -5.60
CA GLN A 5 -42.17 -15.40 -6.97
C GLN A 5 -41.39 -14.45 -7.88
N ALA A 6 -41.55 -13.13 -7.69
CA ALA A 6 -40.75 -12.12 -8.36
C ALA A 6 -39.25 -12.23 -7.97
N ALA A 7 -38.95 -12.46 -6.70
CA ALA A 7 -37.57 -12.65 -6.22
C ALA A 7 -36.91 -13.90 -6.83
N GLY A 8 -37.62 -15.03 -6.93
CA GLY A 8 -37.12 -16.24 -7.60
C GLY A 8 -36.74 -16.00 -9.07
N SER A 9 -37.54 -15.19 -9.78
CA SER A 9 -37.24 -14.82 -11.17
C SER A 9 -35.95 -13.99 -11.31
N LEU A 10 -35.66 -13.12 -10.34
CA LEU A 10 -34.45 -12.29 -10.31
C LEU A 10 -33.20 -13.12 -10.00
N VAL A 11 -33.29 -14.08 -9.08
CA VAL A 11 -32.18 -14.99 -8.76
C VAL A 11 -31.78 -15.83 -9.98
N ASN A 12 -32.77 -16.25 -10.79
CA ASN A 12 -32.51 -17.00 -12.02
C ASN A 12 -31.77 -16.17 -13.09
N LYS A 13 -31.91 -14.84 -13.09
CA LYS A 13 -31.18 -13.93 -13.98
C LYS A 13 -29.71 -13.76 -13.59
N LEU A 14 -29.30 -14.19 -12.40
CA LEU A 14 -27.89 -14.15 -11.99
C LEU A 14 -27.05 -15.19 -12.73
N PRO A 15 -25.78 -14.90 -13.04
CA PRO A 15 -24.86 -15.86 -13.62
C PRO A 15 -24.75 -17.13 -12.76
N GLN A 16 -24.67 -18.29 -13.42
CA GLN A 16 -24.58 -19.59 -12.74
C GLN A 16 -23.43 -19.65 -11.73
N ARG A 17 -22.31 -18.96 -11.99
CA ARG A 17 -21.17 -18.88 -11.06
C ARG A 17 -21.54 -18.20 -9.74
N LEU A 18 -22.30 -17.11 -9.78
CA LEU A 18 -22.78 -16.42 -8.57
C LEU A 18 -23.85 -17.24 -7.86
N ARG A 19 -24.78 -17.85 -8.60
CA ARG A 19 -25.80 -18.74 -8.03
C ARG A 19 -25.18 -19.93 -7.28
N ASN A 20 -24.21 -20.61 -7.91
CA ASN A 20 -23.48 -21.72 -7.30
C ASN A 20 -22.67 -21.28 -6.07
N PHE A 21 -22.13 -20.05 -6.11
CA PHE A 21 -21.45 -19.48 -4.95
C PHE A 21 -22.42 -19.26 -3.79
N PHE A 22 -23.54 -18.59 -4.02
CA PHE A 22 -24.55 -18.33 -3.00
C PHE A 22 -25.23 -19.59 -2.48
N ALA A 23 -25.38 -20.63 -3.31
CA ALA A 23 -25.86 -21.94 -2.87
C ALA A 23 -24.90 -22.61 -1.87
N ARG A 24 -23.59 -22.42 -2.03
CA ARG A 24 -22.56 -22.95 -1.12
C ARG A 24 -22.29 -22.05 0.09
N TYR A 25 -22.53 -20.75 -0.08
CA TYR A 25 -22.28 -19.71 0.91
C TYR A 25 -23.48 -18.79 0.97
N PRO A 26 -24.50 -19.14 1.77
CA PRO A 26 -25.71 -18.34 1.86
C PRO A 26 -25.38 -16.94 2.42
N PRO A 27 -25.91 -15.86 1.82
CA PRO A 27 -25.59 -14.50 2.21
C PRO A 27 -26.04 -14.18 3.64
N GLN A 28 -27.03 -14.89 4.17
CA GLN A 28 -27.50 -14.76 5.56
C GLN A 28 -26.39 -14.98 6.60
N ILE A 29 -25.36 -15.74 6.26
CA ILE A 29 -24.26 -16.07 7.18
C ILE A 29 -22.98 -15.33 6.78
N TYR A 30 -22.73 -15.26 5.46
CA TYR A 30 -21.43 -14.85 4.95
C TYR A 30 -21.40 -13.42 4.43
N SER A 31 -22.53 -12.73 4.23
CA SER A 31 -22.52 -11.41 3.60
C SER A 31 -21.80 -10.36 4.42
N ALA A 32 -21.22 -9.36 3.74
CA ALA A 32 -20.65 -8.18 4.38
C ALA A 32 -21.69 -7.40 5.19
N ALA A 33 -22.96 -7.43 4.78
CA ALA A 33 -24.06 -6.78 5.49
C ALA A 33 -24.39 -7.43 6.85
N VAL A 34 -24.16 -8.74 7.00
CA VAL A 34 -24.38 -9.48 8.25
C VAL A 34 -23.14 -9.47 9.14
N ALA A 35 -21.95 -9.34 8.55
CA ALA A 35 -20.70 -9.31 9.31
C ALA A 35 -20.74 -8.15 10.32
N PRO A 36 -20.37 -8.40 11.60
CA PRO A 36 -20.33 -7.35 12.61
C PRO A 36 -19.39 -6.25 12.13
N ARG A 37 -19.93 -5.04 11.97
CA ARG A 37 -19.13 -3.87 11.62
C ARG A 37 -18.52 -3.36 12.92
N PRO A 38 -17.18 -3.30 13.03
CA PRO A 38 -16.57 -2.74 14.21
C PRO A 38 -16.89 -1.24 14.26
N GLU A 39 -17.52 -0.82 15.35
CA GLU A 39 -17.77 0.60 15.60
C GLU A 39 -16.42 1.27 15.91
N PRO A 40 -16.16 2.47 15.36
CA PRO A 40 -14.95 3.21 15.67
C PRO A 40 -14.97 3.56 17.17
N THR A 41 -14.08 2.95 17.95
CA THR A 41 -14.02 3.14 19.42
C THR A 41 -13.53 4.52 19.83
N GLU A 42 -13.04 5.33 18.89
CA GLU A 42 -12.58 6.70 19.13
C GLU A 42 -12.96 7.55 17.91
N GLU A 43 -13.37 8.80 18.14
CA GLU A 43 -13.58 9.81 17.10
C GLU A 43 -12.24 10.03 16.38
N VAL A 44 -11.99 9.22 15.35
CA VAL A 44 -10.81 9.37 14.51
C VAL A 44 -10.99 10.72 13.84
N ASN A 45 -10.27 11.73 14.34
CA ASN A 45 -10.14 13.02 13.69
C ASN A 45 -9.91 12.76 12.21
N ALA A 46 -10.92 13.05 11.38
CA ALA A 46 -10.90 12.84 9.95
C ALA A 46 -10.02 13.93 9.30
N GLU A 47 -8.79 14.07 9.80
CA GLU A 47 -7.77 14.87 9.15
C GLU A 47 -7.55 14.24 7.78
N SER A 48 -7.91 15.00 6.74
CA SER A 48 -7.65 14.64 5.36
C SER A 48 -6.18 14.28 5.22
N LEU A 49 -5.88 13.12 4.62
CA LEU A 49 -4.50 12.67 4.43
C LEU A 49 -3.64 13.80 3.82
N PRO A 50 -2.45 14.06 4.38
CA PRO A 50 -1.60 15.13 3.87
C PRO A 50 -1.16 14.81 2.45
N SER A 51 -0.90 15.87 1.67
CA SER A 51 -0.41 15.74 0.30
C SER A 51 0.81 14.81 0.26
N PRO A 52 0.88 13.88 -0.72
CA PRO A 52 2.01 12.97 -0.84
C PRO A 52 3.35 13.69 -1.11
N TYR A 53 3.31 14.95 -1.54
CA TYR A 53 4.50 15.77 -1.72
C TYR A 53 4.80 16.57 -0.45
N THR A 54 5.94 16.28 0.20
CA THR A 54 6.46 17.09 1.31
C THR A 54 7.42 18.15 0.77
N PRO A 55 7.10 19.45 0.83
CA PRO A 55 8.02 20.51 0.37
C PRO A 55 9.28 20.64 1.25
N ASN A 56 9.20 20.19 2.51
CA ASN A 56 10.27 20.36 3.48
C ASN A 56 11.34 19.26 3.34
N ARG A 57 12.57 19.66 3.02
CA ARG A 57 13.74 18.78 2.86
C ARG A 57 14.17 18.11 4.17
N ASP A 58 13.89 18.74 5.30
CA ASP A 58 14.40 18.36 6.62
C ASP A 58 13.33 17.64 7.48
N ALA A 59 12.13 17.44 6.94
CA ALA A 59 11.09 16.67 7.60
C ALA A 59 11.57 15.22 7.87
N LYS A 60 11.42 14.77 9.11
CA LYS A 60 11.73 13.39 9.50
C LYS A 60 10.84 12.43 8.70
N GLY A 61 11.43 11.35 8.22
CA GLY A 61 10.73 10.38 7.37
C GLY A 61 9.53 9.73 8.07
N HIS A 62 8.57 9.29 7.27
CA HIS A 62 7.37 8.59 7.74
C HIS A 62 7.72 7.40 8.65
N LYS A 63 7.17 7.43 9.87
CA LYS A 63 7.20 6.30 10.80
C LYS A 63 6.16 5.27 10.36
N ARG A 64 6.54 4.01 10.35
CA ARG A 64 5.61 2.92 10.07
C ARG A 64 4.61 2.85 11.24
N PRO A 65 3.29 2.84 10.99
CA PRO A 65 2.30 2.66 12.05
C PRO A 65 2.45 1.28 12.68
N ASP A 66 2.07 1.17 13.95
CA ASP A 66 2.20 -0.08 14.68
C ASP A 66 1.21 -1.11 14.13
N PRO A 67 1.66 -2.35 13.81
CA PRO A 67 0.80 -3.34 13.16
C PRO A 67 -0.34 -3.86 14.03
N THR A 68 -0.28 -3.58 15.34
CA THR A 68 -1.29 -3.93 16.35
C THR A 68 -2.39 -2.88 16.49
N GLU A 69 -2.20 -1.69 15.93
CA GLU A 69 -3.20 -0.62 15.96
C GLU A 69 -4.47 -1.00 15.19
N TYR A 70 -5.58 -0.45 15.65
CA TYR A 70 -6.86 -0.58 14.94
C TYR A 70 -6.75 0.07 13.56
N SER A 71 -7.23 -0.64 12.54
CA SER A 71 -7.22 -0.20 11.14
C SER A 71 -8.60 -0.45 10.56
N PRO A 72 -9.34 0.60 10.14
CA PRO A 72 -10.71 0.45 9.64
C PRO A 72 -10.79 -0.51 8.46
N SER A 73 -9.81 -0.49 7.54
CA SER A 73 -9.76 -1.43 6.43
C SER A 73 -9.54 -2.88 6.87
N ARG A 74 -8.74 -3.12 7.91
CA ARG A 74 -8.51 -4.47 8.45
C ARG A 74 -9.71 -4.99 9.21
N ALA A 75 -10.44 -4.11 9.87
CA ALA A 75 -11.62 -4.40 10.67
C ALA A 75 -12.78 -4.95 9.81
N ILE A 76 -12.87 -4.54 8.53
CA ILE A 76 -13.79 -5.11 7.53
C ILE A 76 -13.51 -6.58 7.22
N LEU A 77 -12.25 -7.04 7.32
CA LEU A 77 -11.86 -8.41 6.98
C LEU A 77 -12.21 -9.38 8.11
N TYR A 78 -13.50 -9.65 8.26
CA TYR A 78 -14.03 -10.50 9.31
C TYR A 78 -14.23 -11.97 8.87
N SER A 79 -14.05 -12.90 9.82
CA SER A 79 -14.37 -14.32 9.66
C SER A 79 -14.84 -14.91 10.99
N ASN A 80 -16.04 -15.51 10.99
CA ASN A 80 -16.53 -16.30 12.12
C ASN A 80 -15.69 -17.58 12.30
N PRO A 81 -15.45 -18.05 13.53
CA PRO A 81 -14.82 -19.35 13.79
C PRO A 81 -15.65 -20.54 13.28
N ASP A 82 -16.97 -20.52 13.52
CA ASP A 82 -17.90 -21.60 13.13
C ASP A 82 -18.21 -21.59 11.63
N HIS A 83 -18.30 -20.39 11.06
CA HIS A 83 -18.64 -20.15 9.66
C HIS A 83 -17.52 -19.35 8.97
N PRO A 84 -16.40 -20.02 8.65
CA PRO A 84 -15.19 -19.38 8.23
C PRO A 84 -15.32 -18.79 6.82
N ASN A 85 -14.91 -17.53 6.69
CA ASN A 85 -15.02 -16.78 5.45
C ASN A 85 -14.22 -17.44 4.32
N PRO A 86 -14.84 -17.70 3.15
CA PRO A 86 -14.17 -18.40 2.06
C PRO A 86 -13.12 -17.58 1.30
N PHE A 87 -13.11 -16.26 1.49
CA PHE A 87 -12.16 -15.33 0.85
C PHE A 87 -10.91 -15.06 1.70
N LEU A 88 -10.92 -15.45 2.97
CA LEU A 88 -9.82 -15.19 3.90
C LEU A 88 -9.01 -16.46 4.19
N PRO A 89 -7.68 -16.35 4.34
CA PRO A 89 -6.89 -17.44 4.88
C PRO A 89 -7.21 -17.63 6.36
N ARG A 90 -7.09 -18.86 6.85
CA ARG A 90 -7.30 -19.18 8.27
C ARG A 90 -6.08 -19.88 8.85
N LYS A 91 -5.84 -19.70 10.14
CA LYS A 91 -4.78 -20.42 10.85
C LYS A 91 -5.36 -21.71 11.42
N ASN A 92 -4.67 -22.82 11.18
CA ASN A 92 -4.95 -24.07 11.89
C ASN A 92 -4.24 -24.01 13.25
N PHE A 93 -5.00 -23.87 14.34
CA PHE A 93 -4.43 -23.72 15.69
C PHE A 93 -3.72 -24.98 16.19
N ARG A 94 -4.09 -26.18 15.70
CA ARG A 94 -3.42 -27.43 16.08
C ARG A 94 -2.02 -27.55 15.48
N THR A 95 -1.85 -27.12 14.22
CA THR A 95 -0.58 -27.27 13.48
C THR A 95 0.22 -25.98 13.33
N GLY A 96 -0.37 -24.83 13.67
CA GLY A 96 0.19 -23.50 13.47
C GLY A 96 0.22 -23.01 12.02
N LYS A 97 -0.07 -23.89 11.04
CA LYS A 97 0.02 -23.58 9.60
C LYS A 97 -1.17 -22.75 9.13
N TRP A 98 -0.92 -21.85 8.19
CA TRP A 98 -1.97 -21.10 7.50
C TRP A 98 -2.53 -21.90 6.32
N ILE A 99 -3.85 -22.01 6.27
CA ILE A 99 -4.59 -22.59 5.17
C ILE A 99 -5.00 -21.43 4.25
N GLY A 100 -4.72 -21.58 2.95
CA GLY A 100 -5.12 -20.60 1.94
C GLY A 100 -6.65 -20.43 1.87
N PRO A 101 -7.14 -19.30 1.32
CA PRO A 101 -8.57 -19.09 1.14
C PRO A 101 -9.15 -20.12 0.15
N ARG A 102 -10.42 -20.50 0.33
CA ARG A 102 -11.09 -21.48 -0.55
C ARG A 102 -11.24 -20.94 -1.99
N TYR A 103 -11.33 -19.62 -2.14
CA TYR A 103 -11.24 -18.92 -3.41
C TYR A 103 -10.00 -18.03 -3.44
N GLY A 104 -9.11 -18.23 -4.41
CA GLY A 104 -7.93 -17.38 -4.60
C GLY A 104 -8.27 -15.94 -5.02
N LEU A 105 -7.29 -15.03 -4.94
CA LEU A 105 -7.51 -13.59 -5.20
C LEU A 105 -8.02 -13.28 -6.62
N ARG A 106 -7.70 -14.13 -7.61
CA ARG A 106 -8.21 -14.01 -8.99
C ARG A 106 -9.71 -14.34 -9.04
N THR A 107 -10.11 -15.47 -8.48
CA THR A 107 -11.53 -15.90 -8.48
C THR A 107 -12.39 -15.01 -7.59
N GLN A 108 -11.85 -14.49 -6.49
CA GLN A 108 -12.49 -13.44 -5.70
C GLN A 108 -12.78 -12.20 -6.56
N ALA A 109 -11.79 -11.73 -7.34
CA ALA A 109 -11.98 -10.58 -8.22
C ALA A 109 -13.01 -10.86 -9.31
N ASP A 110 -13.02 -12.06 -9.90
CA ASP A 110 -14.04 -12.47 -10.88
C ASP A 110 -15.46 -12.42 -10.26
N LEU A 111 -15.63 -12.96 -9.05
CA LEU A 111 -16.92 -12.95 -8.33
C LEU A 111 -17.35 -11.53 -7.98
N VAL A 112 -16.45 -10.70 -7.46
CA VAL A 112 -16.73 -9.29 -7.15
C VAL A 112 -17.10 -8.52 -8.41
N ASN A 113 -16.36 -8.70 -9.51
CA ASN A 113 -16.65 -8.04 -10.79
C ASN A 113 -18.01 -8.46 -11.36
N LEU A 114 -18.38 -9.74 -11.24
CA LEU A 114 -19.72 -10.20 -11.60
C LEU A 114 -20.77 -9.58 -10.66
N ALA A 115 -20.56 -9.63 -9.35
CA ALA A 115 -21.51 -9.12 -8.37
C ALA A 115 -21.76 -7.62 -8.53
N LYS A 116 -20.74 -6.84 -8.88
CA LYS A 116 -20.85 -5.42 -9.25
C LYS A 116 -21.80 -5.19 -10.42
N LYS A 117 -21.67 -5.97 -11.50
CA LYS A 117 -22.54 -5.84 -12.69
C LYS A 117 -24.01 -6.07 -12.37
N TYR A 118 -24.30 -6.93 -11.39
CA TYR A 118 -25.66 -7.26 -10.95
C TYR A 118 -26.05 -6.58 -9.64
N ASN A 119 -25.26 -5.62 -9.13
CA ASN A 119 -25.49 -4.90 -7.88
C ASN A 119 -25.73 -5.78 -6.64
N VAL A 120 -25.11 -6.97 -6.59
CA VAL A 120 -25.20 -7.94 -5.47
C VAL A 120 -23.89 -8.05 -4.69
N GLU A 121 -23.02 -7.03 -4.75
CA GLU A 121 -21.71 -7.06 -4.07
C GLU A 121 -21.85 -7.19 -2.54
N ALA A 122 -22.80 -6.48 -1.93
CA ALA A 122 -23.03 -6.52 -0.48
C ALA A 122 -23.40 -7.91 0.06
N LEU A 123 -23.91 -8.80 -0.81
CA LEU A 123 -24.26 -10.18 -0.45
C LEU A 123 -23.04 -11.11 -0.43
N LEU A 124 -21.92 -10.71 -1.01
CA LEU A 124 -20.68 -11.48 -0.96
C LEU A 124 -20.00 -11.33 0.41
N PRO A 125 -19.17 -12.31 0.80
CA PRO A 125 -18.33 -12.16 1.96
C PRO A 125 -17.34 -11.01 1.87
N PRO A 126 -17.01 -10.37 3.00
CA PRO A 126 -15.99 -9.33 3.01
C PRO A 126 -14.64 -9.92 2.60
N GLY A 127 -13.88 -9.18 1.79
CA GLY A 127 -12.61 -9.68 1.27
C GLY A 127 -11.73 -8.59 0.68
N ARG A 128 -10.46 -8.90 0.45
CA ARG A 128 -9.46 -7.91 -0.01
C ARG A 128 -9.74 -7.31 -1.40
N LYS A 129 -10.69 -7.90 -2.13
CA LYS A 129 -11.09 -7.47 -3.48
C LYS A 129 -12.40 -6.69 -3.52
N SER A 130 -13.16 -6.63 -2.42
CA SER A 130 -14.38 -5.83 -2.34
C SER A 130 -14.07 -4.34 -2.51
N THR A 131 -15.09 -3.60 -2.97
CA THR A 131 -15.04 -2.16 -3.19
C THR A 131 -14.82 -1.43 -1.87
N GLU A 132 -15.64 -1.74 -0.87
CA GLU A 132 -15.57 -1.16 0.47
C GLU A 132 -14.18 -1.28 1.08
N PHE A 133 -13.56 -2.47 0.98
CA PHE A 133 -12.20 -2.67 1.50
C PHE A 133 -11.15 -1.84 0.76
N LYS A 134 -11.29 -1.68 -0.56
CA LYS A 134 -10.32 -0.92 -1.37
C LYS A 134 -10.43 0.58 -1.13
N GLU A 135 -11.65 1.08 -0.97
CA GLU A 135 -11.95 2.49 -0.71
C GLU A 135 -11.47 2.87 0.69
N THR A 136 -11.93 2.16 1.72
CA THR A 136 -11.48 2.39 3.10
C THR A 136 -9.98 2.28 3.27
N ARG A 137 -9.32 1.31 2.61
CA ARG A 137 -7.85 1.20 2.66
C ARG A 137 -7.15 2.37 1.97
N ARG A 138 -7.73 2.91 0.88
CA ARG A 138 -7.17 4.07 0.17
C ARG A 138 -7.34 5.33 1.01
N GLU A 139 -8.50 5.51 1.64
CA GLU A 139 -8.80 6.61 2.55
C GLU A 139 -7.93 6.56 3.82
N GLU A 140 -7.72 5.38 4.39
CA GLU A 140 -6.91 5.20 5.60
C GLU A 140 -5.42 5.46 5.35
N ARG A 141 -4.87 4.96 4.23
CA ARG A 141 -3.41 4.87 4.05
C ARG A 141 -2.85 5.76 2.95
N GLY A 142 -3.69 6.17 2.00
CA GLY A 142 -3.27 6.89 0.80
C GLY A 142 -2.20 6.16 -0.01
N LEU A 143 -1.34 6.94 -0.68
CA LEU A 143 -0.24 6.41 -1.48
C LEU A 143 0.93 6.02 -0.58
N GLN A 144 1.38 4.77 -0.64
CA GLN A 144 2.48 4.25 0.18
C GLN A 144 3.69 3.76 -0.64
N ILE A 145 3.84 4.26 -1.87
CA ILE A 145 4.98 3.89 -2.72
C ILE A 145 6.27 4.46 -2.11
N LYS A 146 7.37 3.70 -2.13
CA LYS A 146 8.64 4.19 -1.58
C LYS A 146 9.12 5.40 -2.38
N GLY A 147 9.36 6.51 -1.68
CA GLY A 147 9.84 7.77 -2.26
C GLY A 147 8.73 8.78 -2.56
N THR A 148 7.59 8.34 -3.11
CA THR A 148 6.46 9.21 -3.50
C THR A 148 5.22 9.06 -2.62
N GLY A 149 5.20 8.08 -1.73
CA GLY A 149 4.14 7.88 -0.76
C GLY A 149 4.14 8.97 0.31
N ILE A 150 3.01 9.08 1.01
CA ILE A 150 2.79 10.10 2.04
C ILE A 150 3.90 10.00 3.11
N GLY A 151 4.58 11.12 3.34
CA GLY A 151 5.71 11.24 4.27
C GLY A 151 6.99 10.50 3.85
N GLN A 152 7.06 9.97 2.63
CA GLN A 152 8.30 9.43 2.05
C GLN A 152 9.05 10.51 1.26
N LYS A 153 10.36 10.30 1.12
CA LYS A 153 11.25 11.18 0.36
C LYS A 153 11.96 10.40 -0.74
N VAL A 154 12.03 10.99 -1.93
CA VAL A 154 12.81 10.47 -3.05
C VAL A 154 14.29 10.54 -2.71
N LYS A 155 15.02 9.46 -3.00
CA LYS A 155 16.46 9.36 -2.70
C LYS A 155 17.30 10.39 -3.48
N GLY A 156 16.90 10.70 -4.70
CA GLY A 156 17.69 11.49 -5.65
C GLY A 156 18.79 10.66 -6.34
N HIS A 157 19.11 11.05 -7.58
CA HIS A 157 20.17 10.41 -8.34
C HIS A 157 21.54 10.61 -7.68
N LYS A 158 22.53 9.77 -8.03
CA LYS A 158 23.89 9.90 -7.45
C LYS A 158 24.50 11.27 -7.75
N TRP A 159 24.28 11.81 -8.94
CA TRP A 159 24.81 13.12 -9.33
C TRP A 159 24.15 14.25 -8.54
N GLU A 160 22.82 14.26 -8.37
CA GLU A 160 22.10 15.25 -7.54
C GLU A 160 22.64 15.29 -6.11
N ARG A 161 22.85 14.11 -5.51
CA ARG A 161 23.34 13.97 -4.13
C ARG A 161 24.80 14.37 -3.95
N THR A 162 25.62 14.27 -5.00
CA THR A 162 27.06 14.57 -4.94
C THR A 162 27.40 15.92 -5.58
N MET A 163 26.43 16.60 -6.18
CA MET A 163 26.64 17.83 -6.94
C MET A 163 27.22 18.93 -6.05
N GLU A 164 26.67 19.10 -4.85
CA GLU A 164 27.13 20.10 -3.88
C GLU A 164 28.59 19.84 -3.45
N SER A 165 28.93 18.61 -3.07
CA SER A 165 30.31 18.21 -2.74
C SER A 165 31.27 18.46 -3.92
N ARG A 166 30.86 18.07 -5.14
CA ARG A 166 31.69 18.24 -6.34
C ARG A 166 31.90 19.70 -6.71
N LEU A 167 30.89 20.55 -6.52
CA LEU A 167 31.03 21.99 -6.75
C LEU A 167 31.95 22.63 -5.72
N GLU A 168 31.86 22.21 -4.45
CA GLU A 168 32.74 22.71 -3.40
C GLU A 168 34.20 22.28 -3.61
N GLU A 169 34.43 21.02 -4.00
CA GLU A 169 35.76 20.52 -4.40
C GLU A 169 36.33 21.33 -5.57
N ARG A 170 35.51 21.61 -6.60
CA ARG A 170 35.91 22.45 -7.73
C ARG A 170 36.23 23.88 -7.29
N ARG A 171 35.40 24.49 -6.45
CA ARG A 171 35.61 25.84 -5.92
C ARG A 171 36.92 25.93 -5.16
N LYS A 172 37.17 24.98 -4.26
CA LYS A 172 38.40 24.88 -3.49
C LYS A 172 39.63 24.73 -4.39
N ALA A 173 39.58 23.84 -5.38
CA ALA A 173 40.66 23.66 -6.33
C ALA A 173 40.98 24.93 -7.12
N MET A 174 39.96 25.70 -7.54
CA MET A 174 40.17 26.98 -8.22
C MET A 174 40.75 28.07 -7.31
N MET A 175 40.40 28.06 -6.02
CA MET A 175 40.99 28.99 -5.03
C MET A 175 42.46 28.68 -4.75
N GLU A 176 42.84 27.40 -4.69
CA GLU A 176 44.22 26.94 -4.45
C GLU A 176 45.09 26.97 -5.73
N MET A 177 44.46 27.06 -6.92
CA MET A 177 45.13 27.02 -8.22
C MET A 177 46.23 28.09 -8.41
N PRO A 178 46.05 29.38 -8.01
CA PRO A 178 47.10 30.39 -8.14
C PRO A 178 48.35 30.05 -7.32
N GLU A 179 48.20 29.57 -6.09
CA GLU A 179 49.31 29.19 -5.22
C GLU A 179 50.04 27.95 -5.77
N MET A 180 49.27 26.95 -6.21
CA MET A 180 49.79 25.77 -6.90
C MET A 180 50.65 26.14 -8.12
N ILE A 181 50.16 27.04 -8.98
CA ILE A 181 50.89 27.50 -10.16
C ILE A 181 52.18 28.23 -9.76
N ARG A 182 52.13 29.08 -8.72
CA ARG A 182 53.31 29.80 -8.20
C ARG A 182 54.40 28.83 -7.75
N LEU A 183 54.04 27.83 -6.94
CA LEU A 183 54.95 26.80 -6.46
C LEU A 183 55.51 25.95 -7.61
N TRP A 184 54.66 25.57 -8.56
CA TRP A 184 55.08 24.79 -9.73
C TRP A 184 56.11 25.52 -10.60
N LYS A 185 55.89 26.83 -10.85
CA LYS A 185 56.84 27.69 -11.58
C LYS A 185 58.15 27.86 -10.81
N GLN A 186 58.09 28.18 -9.52
CA GLN A 186 59.28 28.33 -8.67
C GLN A 186 60.15 27.08 -8.62
N ARG A 187 59.53 25.90 -8.61
CA ARG A 187 60.22 24.61 -8.50
C ARG A 187 60.73 24.04 -9.83
N GLY A 188 60.63 24.82 -10.91
CA GLY A 188 61.25 24.50 -12.20
C GLY A 188 60.43 23.57 -13.09
N HIS A 189 59.12 23.83 -13.24
CA HIS A 189 58.25 23.19 -14.24
C HIS A 189 58.29 21.66 -14.21
N GLY A 190 58.23 21.08 -13.01
CA GLY A 190 58.12 19.62 -12.82
C GLY A 190 59.41 18.90 -12.40
N ARG A 191 60.61 19.50 -12.52
CA ARG A 191 61.88 18.84 -12.14
C ARG A 191 61.94 18.43 -10.67
N GLY A 192 61.36 19.23 -9.77
CA GLY A 192 61.29 18.95 -8.33
C GLY A 192 59.88 18.64 -7.80
N TRP A 193 58.90 18.38 -8.68
CA TRP A 193 57.50 18.18 -8.30
C TRP A 193 57.23 16.73 -7.92
N LYS A 194 56.75 16.49 -6.69
CA LYS A 194 56.44 15.16 -6.16
C LYS A 194 54.93 14.91 -5.97
N GLN A 195 54.10 15.95 -6.08
CA GLN A 195 52.66 15.90 -5.82
C GLN A 195 51.87 15.62 -7.10
N TRP A 196 52.16 14.49 -7.75
CA TRP A 196 51.41 14.08 -8.95
C TRP A 196 50.06 13.49 -8.57
N PRO A 197 48.98 13.76 -9.34
CA PRO A 197 47.70 13.09 -9.15
C PRO A 197 47.88 11.58 -9.23
N LYS A 198 47.25 10.84 -8.31
CA LYS A 198 47.19 9.39 -8.37
C LYS A 198 46.11 8.98 -9.35
N ARG A 199 46.37 7.91 -10.12
CA ARG A 199 45.37 7.27 -10.97
C ARG A 199 44.36 6.50 -10.13
#